data_AF-A0A7V1JKZ0-F1
#
_entry.id   AF-A0A7V1JKZ0-F1
#
_cell.length_a   1.000
_cell.length_b   1.000
_cell.length_c   1.000
_cell.angle_alpha   90.00
_cell.angle_beta   90.00
_cell.angle_gamma   90.00
#
_symmetry.space_group_name_H-M   'P 1'
#
loop_
_entity.id
_entity.type
_entity.pdbx_description
1 polymer ?
#
loop_
_entity_poly.entity_id
_entity_poly.type
_entity_poly.pdbx_seq_one_letter_code
_entity_poly.pdbx_strand_id
1 'polypeptide(L)'
;MKRRETTMAFKALFLAHAPDANKDEHRSAIETGKYRLFTVVVRNQAEAVEVCKEFVENEAIDSVLLCPGFTHRDVAEIAEAAGNEVAVSVARGDGPSSKVSLAARKREGYLS
;
A
#
# COMPACT_ATOMS: atom_id res chain seq x y z
N MET A 1 10.76 -33.25 5.44
CA MET A 1 10.65 -31.91 4.82
C MET A 1 11.02 -30.89 5.87
N LYS A 2 12.23 -30.30 5.80
CA LYS A 2 12.68 -29.30 6.78
C LYS A 2 11.73 -28.10 6.70
N ARG A 3 11.08 -27.73 7.81
CA ARG A 3 10.48 -26.40 7.96
C ARG A 3 11.59 -25.42 7.63
N ARG A 4 11.44 -24.65 6.54
CA ARG A 4 12.31 -23.50 6.31
C ARG A 4 12.06 -22.59 7.49
N GLU A 5 13.06 -22.47 8.35
CA GLU A 5 13.15 -21.41 9.32
C GLU A 5 12.97 -20.11 8.53
N THR A 6 11.82 -19.48 8.68
CA THR A 6 11.53 -18.16 8.12
C THR A 6 12.58 -17.22 8.66
N THR A 7 13.63 -16.96 7.89
CA THR A 7 14.38 -15.72 8.05
C THR A 7 13.33 -14.61 8.08
N MET A 8 13.23 -13.91 9.23
CA MET A 8 12.26 -12.83 9.47
C MET A 8 12.57 -11.69 8.51
N ALA A 9 12.15 -11.85 7.26
CA ALA A 9 12.25 -10.83 6.24
C ALA A 9 11.25 -9.74 6.60
N PHE A 10 11.67 -8.48 6.49
CA PHE A 10 10.76 -7.36 6.64
C PHE A 10 9.74 -7.40 5.50
N LYS A 11 8.46 -7.44 5.85
CA LYS A 11 7.36 -7.55 4.90
C LYS A 11 6.62 -6.22 4.82
N ALA A 12 6.57 -5.64 3.64
CA ALA A 12 5.86 -4.39 3.40
C ALA A 12 4.82 -4.54 2.31
N LEU A 13 3.67 -3.91 2.51
CA LEU A 13 2.66 -3.69 1.48
C LEU A 13 2.75 -2.26 0.98
N PHE A 14 2.94 -2.07 -0.32
CA PHE A 14 2.73 -0.80 -0.98
C PHE A 14 1.34 -0.76 -1.60
N LEU A 15 0.51 0.18 -1.14
CA LEU A 15 -0.85 0.42 -1.65
C LEU A 15 -0.89 1.73 -2.44
N ALA A 16 -1.41 1.66 -3.66
CA ALA A 16 -1.60 2.82 -4.52
C ALA A 16 -3.04 2.88 -5.06
N HIS A 17 -3.55 4.09 -5.26
CA HIS A 17 -4.83 4.31 -5.94
C HIS A 17 -4.64 4.52 -7.44
N ALA A 18 -5.46 3.87 -8.25
CA ALA A 18 -5.72 4.22 -9.65
C ALA A 18 -7.19 3.89 -10.01
N PRO A 19 -8.00 4.82 -10.54
CA PRO A 19 -9.46 4.61 -10.70
C PRO A 19 -9.86 3.42 -11.57
N ASP A 20 -8.99 3.02 -12.49
CA ASP A 20 -9.15 1.93 -13.44
C ASP A 20 -8.51 0.61 -12.95
N ALA A 21 -8.03 0.57 -11.70
CA ALA A 21 -7.34 -0.60 -11.19
C ALA A 21 -8.29 -1.79 -10.97
N ASN A 22 -7.76 -2.99 -11.27
CA ASN A 22 -8.28 -4.25 -10.77
C ASN A 22 -7.29 -4.80 -9.75
N LYS A 23 -7.65 -4.80 -8.46
CA LYS A 23 -6.75 -5.23 -7.38
C LYS A 23 -6.26 -6.68 -7.49
N ASP A 24 -7.03 -7.54 -8.16
CA ASP A 24 -6.71 -8.96 -8.32
C ASP A 24 -5.69 -9.19 -9.46
N GLU A 25 -5.64 -8.27 -10.43
CA GLU A 25 -4.72 -8.32 -11.57
C GLU A 25 -3.50 -7.41 -11.37
N HIS A 26 -3.71 -6.20 -10.87
CA HIS A 26 -2.69 -5.16 -10.69
C HIS A 26 -1.97 -5.30 -9.34
N ARG A 27 -1.33 -6.45 -9.14
CA ARG A 27 -0.53 -6.76 -7.95
C ARG A 27 0.76 -7.48 -8.32
N SER A 28 1.80 -7.30 -7.49
CA SER A 28 3.06 -8.04 -7.64
C SER A 28 3.77 -8.23 -6.30
N ALA A 29 4.71 -9.17 -6.26
CA ALA A 29 5.56 -9.42 -5.11
C ALA A 29 7.04 -9.49 -5.53
N ILE A 30 7.92 -8.85 -4.76
CA ILE A 30 9.36 -8.94 -4.90
C ILE A 30 9.92 -9.54 -3.61
N GLU A 31 10.67 -10.65 -3.75
CA GLU A 31 11.23 -11.39 -2.63
C GLU A 31 12.76 -11.38 -2.67
N THR A 32 13.35 -11.00 -1.55
CA THR A 32 14.78 -11.14 -1.27
C THR A 32 14.96 -11.91 0.04
N GLY A 33 16.20 -12.23 0.42
CA GLY A 33 16.48 -12.88 1.71
C GLY A 33 16.14 -12.04 2.95
N LYS A 34 15.98 -10.72 2.82
CA LYS A 34 15.76 -9.80 3.97
C LYS A 34 14.49 -8.97 3.86
N TYR A 35 13.88 -8.88 2.68
CA TYR A 35 12.78 -7.97 2.39
C TYR A 35 11.80 -8.63 1.42
N ARG A 36 10.51 -8.54 1.73
CA ARG A 36 9.40 -8.95 0.87
C ARG A 36 8.50 -7.74 0.63
N LEU A 37 8.47 -7.26 -0.60
CA LEU A 37 7.62 -6.15 -1.02
C LEU A 37 6.40 -6.69 -1.75
N PHE A 38 5.22 -6.38 -1.24
CA PHE A 38 3.98 -6.53 -1.98
C PHE A 38 3.58 -5.17 -2.55
N THR A 39 3.02 -5.18 -3.75
CA THR A 39 2.45 -3.99 -4.37
C THR A 39 1.05 -4.33 -4.83
N VAL A 40 0.07 -3.50 -4.49
CA VAL A 40 -1.30 -3.65 -4.96
C VAL A 40 -1.83 -2.27 -5.35
N VAL A 41 -2.38 -2.18 -6.55
CA VAL A 41 -3.09 -0.98 -7.02
C VAL A 41 -4.59 -1.23 -6.88
N VAL A 42 -5.26 -0.38 -6.12
CA VAL A 42 -6.68 -0.49 -5.78
C VAL A 42 -7.45 0.67 -6.39
N ARG A 43 -8.73 0.44 -6.72
CA ARG A 43 -9.54 1.45 -7.40
C ARG A 43 -10.06 2.53 -6.46
N ASN A 44 -10.25 2.18 -5.19
CA ASN A 44 -10.84 3.06 -4.18
C ASN A 44 -10.40 2.66 -2.76
N GLN A 45 -10.79 3.50 -1.81
CA GLN A 45 -10.45 3.33 -0.40
C GLN A 45 -11.04 2.07 0.23
N ALA A 46 -12.23 1.62 -0.19
CA ALA A 46 -12.83 0.41 0.36
C ALA A 46 -12.00 -0.83 0.00
N GLU A 47 -11.54 -0.92 -1.24
CA GLU A 47 -10.58 -1.95 -1.66
C GLU A 47 -9.24 -1.82 -0.92
N ALA A 48 -8.76 -0.59 -0.69
CA ALA A 48 -7.51 -0.37 0.06
C ALA A 48 -7.60 -0.96 1.49
N VAL A 49 -8.72 -0.73 2.18
CA VAL A 49 -8.98 -1.25 3.53
C VAL A 49 -9.10 -2.78 3.50
N GLU A 50 -9.80 -3.34 2.52
CA GLU A 50 -9.95 -4.79 2.36
C GLU A 50 -8.59 -5.47 2.13
N VAL A 51 -7.79 -4.96 1.21
CA VAL A 51 -6.44 -5.47 0.91
C VAL A 51 -5.53 -5.31 2.13
N CYS A 52 -5.61 -4.18 2.85
CA CYS A 52 -4.83 -4.00 4.08
C CYS A 52 -5.10 -5.14 5.07
N LYS A 53 -6.37 -5.45 5.34
CA LYS A 53 -6.77 -6.54 6.25
C LYS A 53 -6.30 -7.90 5.76
N GLU A 54 -6.49 -8.20 4.46
CA GLU A 54 -6.02 -9.45 3.84
C GLU A 54 -4.53 -9.67 4.09
N PHE A 55 -3.71 -8.64 3.91
CA PHE A 55 -2.26 -8.74 4.06
C PHE A 55 -1.79 -8.75 5.52
N VAL A 56 -2.50 -8.07 6.42
CA VAL A 56 -2.25 -8.19 7.86
C VAL A 56 -2.52 -9.64 8.31
N GLU A 57 -3.67 -10.20 7.92
CA GLU A 57 -4.10 -11.54 8.35
C GLU A 57 -3.29 -12.66 7.71
N ASN A 58 -3.09 -12.63 6.40
CA ASN A 58 -2.55 -13.76 5.64
C ASN A 58 -1.04 -13.68 5.43
N GLU A 59 -0.51 -12.48 5.23
CA GLU A 59 0.91 -12.28 4.95
C GLU A 59 1.71 -11.85 6.19
N ALA A 60 1.02 -11.44 7.27
CA ALA A 60 1.63 -10.93 8.50
C ALA A 60 2.67 -9.85 8.19
N ILE A 61 2.24 -8.80 7.48
CA ILE A 61 3.09 -7.67 7.09
C ILE A 61 3.51 -6.84 8.31
N ASP A 62 4.70 -6.24 8.23
CA ASP A 62 5.24 -5.36 9.27
C ASP A 62 4.90 -3.89 8.99
N SER A 63 4.61 -3.54 7.73
CA SER A 63 4.34 -2.15 7.33
C SER A 63 3.46 -2.02 6.08
N VAL A 64 2.68 -0.94 6.04
CA VAL A 64 1.97 -0.45 4.85
C VAL A 64 2.54 0.91 4.43
N LEU A 65 2.96 1.01 3.16
CA LEU A 65 3.37 2.26 2.52
C LEU A 65 2.28 2.71 1.53
N LEU A 66 1.79 3.93 1.72
CA LEU A 66 0.70 4.52 0.96
C LEU A 66 1.22 5.52 -0.07
N CYS A 67 0.64 5.52 -1.27
CA CYS A 67 0.97 6.52 -2.28
C CYS A 67 0.50 7.93 -1.87
N PRO A 68 0.99 9.01 -2.51
CA PRO A 68 0.60 10.39 -2.17
C PRO A 68 -0.90 10.71 -2.40
N GLY A 69 -1.64 9.79 -3.03
CA GLY A 69 -3.06 9.93 -3.28
C GLY A 69 -3.96 9.74 -2.06
N PHE A 70 -3.45 9.13 -1.00
CA PHE A 70 -4.20 8.91 0.24
C PHE A 70 -4.36 10.23 1.03
N THR A 71 -5.60 10.60 1.29
CA THR A 71 -5.95 11.74 2.15
C THR A 71 -5.67 11.41 3.63
N HIS A 72 -5.75 12.40 4.52
CA HIS A 72 -5.57 12.15 5.95
C HIS A 72 -6.61 11.18 6.52
N ARG A 73 -7.84 11.23 6.01
CA ARG A 73 -8.90 10.29 6.40
C ARG A 73 -8.61 8.88 5.92
N ASP A 74 -8.18 8.73 4.66
CA ASP A 74 -7.83 7.43 4.10
C ASP A 74 -6.70 6.76 4.89
N VAL A 75 -5.68 7.54 5.29
CA VAL A 75 -4.58 7.05 6.14
C VAL A 75 -5.08 6.59 7.51
N ALA A 76 -6.01 7.32 8.13
CA ALA A 76 -6.58 6.93 9.42
C ALA A 76 -7.36 5.61 9.33
N GLU A 77 -8.19 5.45 8.30
CA GLU A 77 -8.96 4.22 8.06
C GLU A 77 -8.03 3.01 7.80
N ILE A 78 -6.90 3.21 7.10
CA ILE A 78 -5.88 2.17 6.92
C ILE A 78 -5.19 1.85 8.25
N ALA A 79 -4.85 2.84 9.08
CA ALA A 79 -4.23 2.60 10.38
C ALA A 79 -5.14 1.80 11.32
N GLU A 80 -6.44 2.10 11.33
CA GLU A 80 -7.43 1.30 12.07
C GLU A 80 -7.51 -0.14 11.54
N ALA A 81 -7.48 -0.33 10.23
CA ALA A 81 -7.52 -1.64 9.59
C ALA A 81 -6.25 -2.47 9.83
N ALA A 82 -5.09 -1.81 9.89
CA ALA A 82 -3.79 -2.44 10.07
C ALA A 82 -3.51 -2.85 11.53
N GLY A 83 -4.13 -2.16 12.49
CA GLY A 83 -3.93 -2.38 13.92
C GLY A 83 -2.61 -1.82 14.45
N ASN A 84 -2.29 -2.10 15.71
CA ASN A 84 -1.19 -1.47 16.43
C ASN A 84 0.19 -2.08 16.14
N GLU A 85 0.26 -3.23 15.47
CA GLU A 85 1.49 -3.97 15.21
C GLU A 85 2.06 -3.73 13.81
N VAL A 86 1.33 -3.01 12.95
CA VAL A 86 1.71 -2.75 11.56
C VAL A 86 1.96 -1.25 11.36
N ALA A 87 3.16 -0.89 10.90
CA ALA A 87 3.52 0.51 10.68
C ALA A 87 2.86 1.07 9.42
N VAL A 88 2.05 2.13 9.55
CA VAL A 88 1.44 2.83 8.40
C VAL A 88 2.22 4.11 8.07
N SER A 89 2.75 4.19 6.85
CA SER A 89 3.50 5.32 6.34
C SER A 89 2.88 5.81 5.03
N VAL A 90 2.97 7.11 4.76
CA VAL A 90 2.48 7.70 3.50
C VAL A 90 3.60 8.45 2.81
N ALA A 91 3.79 8.20 1.52
CA ALA A 91 4.70 8.96 0.68
C ALA A 91 4.17 10.39 0.54
N ARG A 92 4.91 11.37 1.07
CA ARG A 92 4.60 12.79 0.97
C ARG A 92 5.75 13.52 0.30
N GLY A 93 5.45 14.21 -0.79
CA GLY A 93 6.39 15.14 -1.41
C GLY A 93 6.44 16.45 -0.63
N ASP A 94 7.54 17.19 -0.75
CA ASP A 94 7.56 18.60 -0.38
C ASP A 94 6.55 19.41 -1.23
N GLY A 95 6.37 20.68 -0.92
CA GLY A 95 5.39 21.54 -1.61
C GLY A 95 5.53 21.50 -3.15
N PRO A 96 6.73 21.70 -3.71
CA PRO A 96 6.99 21.57 -5.14
C PRO A 96 6.70 20.17 -5.71
N SER A 97 7.21 19.10 -5.09
CA SER A 97 7.03 17.74 -5.61
C SER A 97 5.57 17.30 -5.58
N SER A 98 4.85 17.67 -4.53
CA SER A 98 3.41 17.40 -4.40
C SER A 98 2.60 18.07 -5.52
N LYS A 99 2.98 19.27 -5.96
CA LYS A 99 2.33 19.94 -7.12
C LYS A 99 2.57 19.18 -8.43
N VAL A 100 3.76 18.64 -8.64
CA VAL A 100 4.08 17.85 -9.85
C VAL A 100 3.22 16.59 -9.93
N SER A 101 3.17 15.83 -8.83
CA SER A 101 2.32 14.61 -8.76
C SER A 101 0.83 14.95 -8.91
N LEU A 102 0.36 16.02 -8.28
CA LEU A 102 -1.03 16.47 -8.41
C LEU A 102 -1.39 16.84 -9.85
N ALA A 103 -0.51 17.56 -10.56
CA ALA A 103 -0.74 17.94 -11.95
C ALA A 103 -0.84 16.72 -12.88
N ALA A 104 0.04 15.73 -12.70
CA ALA A 104 -0.03 14.48 -13.45
C ALA A 104 -1.36 13.75 -13.18
N ARG A 105 -1.74 13.59 -11.91
CA ARG A 105 -3.02 12.94 -11.53
C ARG A 105 -4.24 13.65 -12.12
N LYS A 106 -4.25 14.99 -12.14
CA LYS A 106 -5.33 15.75 -12.81
C LYS A 106 -5.38 15.49 -14.31
N ARG A 107 -4.22 15.48 -14.98
CA ARG A 107 -4.12 15.20 -16.42
C ARG A 107 -4.67 13.81 -16.77
N GLU A 108 -4.39 12.81 -15.94
CA GLU A 108 -4.86 11.43 -16.13
C GLU A 108 -6.28 11.18 -15.56
N GLY A 109 -7.01 12.21 -15.11
CA GLY A 109 -8.41 12.07 -14.70
C GLY A 109 -8.65 11.43 -13.32
N TYR A 110 -7.66 11.44 -12.43
CA TYR A 110 -7.81 10.86 -11.08
C TYR A 110 -8.69 11.69 -10.14
N LEU A 111 -8.90 12.97 -10.48
CA LEU A 111 -9.62 13.94 -9.68
C LEU A 111 -10.70 14.53 -10.58
N SER A 112 -11.88 13.92 -10.56
CA SER A 112 -13.11 14.45 -11.18
C SER A 112 -13.90 15.27 -10.17
#